data_AF-A0A2H0TIV2-F1
#
_entry.id   AF-A0A2H0TIV2-F1
#
_cell.length_a   1.000
_cell.length_b   1.000
_cell.length_c   1.000
_cell.angle_alpha   90.00
_cell.angle_beta   90.00
_cell.angle_gamma   90.00
#
_symmetry.space_group_name_H-M   'P 1'
#
loop_
_entity.id
_entity.type
_entity.pdbx_description
1 polymer ?
#
loop_
_entity_poly.entity_id
_entity_poly.type
_entity_poly.pdbx_seq_one_letter_code
_entity_poly.pdbx_strand_id
1 'polypeptide(L)'
;MWSGSRSLNWRWSTFFWHSFILWLILTEPFFIDLDINGYKKKKLDYLKELARSLADEVALTKKEKNLPPMAAYERRIIHLELAGRSDVTTESIGEEPERRVVVRPYP
;
A
#
# COMPACT_ATOMS: atom_id res chain seq x y z
N MET A 1 -59.66 -37.50 -41.38
CA MET A 1 -59.97 -36.89 -40.08
C MET A 1 -58.75 -36.06 -39.67
N TRP A 2 -58.92 -34.75 -39.54
CA TRP A 2 -57.86 -33.74 -39.52
C TRP A 2 -57.04 -33.68 -38.21
N SER A 3 -55.77 -33.32 -38.40
CA SER A 3 -54.70 -32.76 -37.55
C SER A 3 -54.83 -32.65 -36.03
N GLY A 4 -53.72 -32.93 -35.35
CA GLY A 4 -53.48 -32.50 -33.96
C GLY A 4 -51.99 -32.41 -33.62
N SER A 5 -51.23 -31.59 -34.35
CA SER A 5 -49.90 -31.14 -33.92
C SER A 5 -50.06 -30.27 -32.67
N ARG A 6 -49.53 -30.71 -31.52
CA ARG A 6 -49.41 -29.87 -30.33
C ARG A 6 -47.97 -29.36 -30.25
N SER A 7 -47.80 -28.15 -30.78
CA SER A 7 -46.65 -27.31 -30.51
C SER A 7 -46.47 -27.15 -29.00
N LEU A 8 -45.26 -27.45 -28.52
CA LEU A 8 -44.79 -27.07 -27.20
C LEU A 8 -44.80 -25.54 -27.13
N ASN A 9 -45.83 -24.98 -26.50
CA ASN A 9 -45.89 -23.56 -26.20
C ASN A 9 -44.84 -23.24 -25.12
N TRP A 10 -43.68 -22.75 -25.56
CA TRP A 10 -42.68 -22.08 -24.72
C TRP A 10 -43.25 -20.76 -24.19
N ARG A 11 -44.22 -20.84 -23.29
CA ARG A 11 -44.88 -19.67 -22.67
C ARG A 11 -44.59 -19.57 -21.17
N TRP A 12 -43.34 -19.89 -20.79
CA TRP A 12 -42.77 -19.62 -19.48
C TRP A 12 -41.36 -19.01 -19.56
N SER A 13 -40.89 -18.62 -20.75
CA SER A 13 -39.52 -18.12 -20.95
C SER A 13 -39.33 -16.63 -20.65
N THR A 14 -40.40 -15.85 -20.47
CA THR A 14 -40.29 -14.41 -20.25
C THR A 14 -40.23 -14.03 -18.78
N PHE A 15 -40.89 -14.74 -17.86
CA PHE A 15 -40.95 -14.28 -16.46
C PHE A 15 -39.74 -14.66 -15.59
N PHE A 16 -38.97 -15.69 -15.97
CA PHE A 16 -37.71 -16.00 -15.27
C PHE A 16 -36.53 -15.14 -15.74
N TRP A 17 -36.59 -14.63 -16.98
CA TRP A 17 -35.50 -13.87 -17.56
C TRP A 17 -35.40 -12.46 -16.97
N HIS A 18 -36.52 -11.80 -16.72
CA HIS A 18 -36.51 -10.41 -16.25
C HIS A 18 -35.93 -10.28 -14.83
N SER A 19 -36.23 -11.21 -13.91
CA SER A 19 -35.59 -11.23 -12.57
C SER A 19 -34.13 -11.68 -12.61
N PHE A 20 -33.77 -12.59 -13.52
CA PHE A 20 -32.39 -13.06 -13.68
C PHE A 20 -31.47 -11.99 -14.28
N ILE A 21 -31.95 -11.24 -15.28
CA ILE A 21 -31.24 -10.09 -15.86
C ILE A 21 -31.09 -8.96 -14.83
N LEU A 22 -32.15 -8.68 -14.05
CA LEU A 22 -32.08 -7.64 -13.01
C LEU A 22 -31.04 -8.01 -11.95
N TRP A 23 -30.98 -9.29 -11.57
CA TRP A 23 -29.95 -9.83 -10.68
C TRP A 23 -28.54 -9.77 -11.29
N LEU A 24 -28.41 -10.02 -12.60
CA LEU A 24 -27.13 -9.93 -13.33
C LEU A 24 -26.59 -8.49 -13.39
N ILE A 25 -27.46 -7.49 -13.52
CA ILE A 25 -27.08 -6.07 -13.68
C ILE A 25 -26.74 -5.40 -12.33
N LEU A 26 -27.26 -5.91 -11.21
CA LEU A 26 -27.14 -5.25 -9.89
C LEU A 26 -25.87 -5.61 -9.09
N THR A 27 -24.95 -6.41 -9.65
CA THR A 27 -23.81 -6.95 -8.90
C THR A 27 -22.45 -6.58 -9.49
N GLU A 28 -22.31 -5.37 -10.02
CA GLU A 28 -20.99 -4.86 -10.42
C GLU A 28 -20.21 -4.42 -9.17
N PRO A 29 -19.08 -5.07 -8.82
CA PRO A 29 -18.24 -4.61 -7.73
C PRO A 29 -17.59 -3.28 -8.13
N PHE A 30 -18.01 -2.19 -7.49
CA PHE A 30 -17.34 -0.90 -7.66
C PHE A 30 -16.10 -0.85 -6.77
N PHE A 31 -14.94 -0.65 -7.40
CA PHE A 31 -13.68 -0.44 -6.71
C PHE A 31 -13.60 1.02 -6.28
N ILE A 32 -13.61 1.26 -4.96
CA ILE A 32 -13.27 2.58 -4.40
C ILE A 32 -11.76 2.63 -4.25
N ASP A 33 -11.07 3.31 -5.17
CA ASP A 33 -9.70 3.75 -4.92
C ASP A 33 -9.78 4.92 -3.93
N LEU A 34 -9.62 4.61 -2.63
CA LEU A 34 -9.43 5.64 -1.62
C LEU A 34 -8.08 6.30 -1.96
N ASP A 35 -8.12 7.52 -2.48
CA ASP A 35 -6.91 8.30 -2.81
C ASP A 35 -6.15 8.65 -1.52
N ILE A 36 -5.38 7.69 -1.01
CA ILE A 36 -4.40 7.86 0.08
C ILE A 36 -3.10 8.42 -0.51
N ASN A 37 -3.03 8.76 -1.81
CA ASN A 37 -1.79 9.14 -2.47
C ASN A 37 -1.21 10.42 -1.85
N GLY A 38 -2.08 11.32 -1.39
CA GLY A 38 -1.69 12.50 -0.60
C GLY A 38 -1.04 12.16 0.74
N TYR A 39 -1.58 11.21 1.51
CA TYR A 39 -1.04 10.83 2.82
C TYR A 39 0.26 10.03 2.69
N LYS A 40 0.29 9.04 1.79
CA LYS A 40 1.49 8.24 1.52
C LYS A 40 2.63 9.15 1.06
N LYS A 41 2.38 10.05 0.12
CA LYS A 41 3.40 11.00 -0.35
C LYS A 41 3.91 11.90 0.79
N LYS A 42 3.02 12.50 1.58
CA LYS A 42 3.42 13.33 2.73
C LYS A 42 4.27 12.55 3.74
N LYS A 43 3.90 11.30 4.02
CA LYS A 43 4.66 10.44 4.94
C LYS A 43 6.04 10.09 4.38
N LEU A 44 6.15 9.83 3.07
CA LEU A 44 7.43 9.62 2.40
C LEU A 44 8.33 10.85 2.47
N ASP A 45 7.80 12.01 2.12
CA ASP A 45 8.54 13.26 2.14
C ASP A 45 9.04 13.58 3.56
N TYR A 46 8.18 13.40 4.56
CA TYR A 46 8.55 13.52 5.97
C TYR A 46 9.69 12.58 6.37
N LEU A 47 9.63 11.28 6.00
CA LEU A 47 10.68 10.32 6.35
C LEU A 47 12.02 10.69 5.71
N LYS A 48 12.01 11.25 4.49
CA LYS A 48 13.22 11.71 3.82
C LYS A 48 13.82 12.94 4.50
N GLU A 49 13.00 13.92 4.85
CA GLU A 49 13.46 15.10 5.60
C GLU A 49 14.00 14.73 6.98
N LEU A 50 13.32 13.82 7.68
CA LEU A 50 13.79 13.27 8.95
C LEU A 50 15.15 12.58 8.79
N ALA A 51 15.33 11.76 7.76
CA ALA A 51 16.59 11.08 7.50
C ALA A 51 17.73 12.08 7.25
N ARG A 52 17.50 13.10 6.41
CA ARG A 52 18.50 14.14 6.09
C ARG A 52 18.90 14.94 7.32
N SER A 53 17.93 15.43 8.08
CA SER A 53 18.18 16.22 9.29
C SER A 53 18.93 15.43 10.36
N LEU A 54 18.60 14.15 10.56
CA LEU A 54 19.34 13.28 11.48
C LEU A 54 20.76 13.00 10.98
N ALA A 55 20.94 12.79 9.67
CA ALA A 55 22.28 12.61 9.11
C ALA A 55 23.16 13.83 9.34
N ASP A 56 22.62 15.04 9.13
CA ASP A 56 23.33 16.29 9.39
C ASP A 56 23.69 16.43 10.88
N GLU A 57 22.74 16.15 11.79
CA GLU A 57 23.00 16.17 13.24
C GLU A 57 24.08 15.16 13.65
N VAL A 58 24.02 13.93 13.13
CA VAL A 58 24.98 12.87 13.44
C VAL A 58 26.36 13.19 12.88
N ALA A 59 26.43 13.72 11.65
CA ALA A 59 27.68 14.11 11.01
C ALA A 59 28.39 15.24 11.78
N LEU A 60 27.62 16.20 12.31
CA LEU A 60 28.12 17.33 13.11
C LEU A 60 28.51 16.92 14.52
N THR A 61 27.64 16.19 15.22
CA THR A 61 27.82 15.86 16.65
C THR A 61 28.73 14.66 16.87
N LYS A 62 28.95 13.84 15.83
CA LYS A 62 29.65 12.54 15.89
C LYS A 62 29.03 11.58 16.92
N LYS A 63 27.75 11.76 17.23
CA LYS A 63 26.97 10.87 18.11
C LYS A 63 25.94 10.12 17.29
N GLU A 64 25.85 8.82 17.50
CA GLU A 64 24.80 8.01 16.86
C GLU A 64 23.39 8.41 17.34
N LYS A 65 22.40 8.18 16.48
CA LYS A 65 20.99 8.46 16.76
C LYS A 65 20.14 7.25 16.42
N ASN A 66 19.29 6.88 17.37
CA ASN A 66 18.31 5.81 17.24
C ASN A 66 16.96 6.41 16.84
N LEU A 67 16.37 5.91 15.77
CA LEU A 67 15.01 6.27 15.41
C LEU A 67 13.99 5.41 16.19
N PRO A 68 12.73 5.86 16.29
CA PRO A 68 11.64 5.02 16.77
C PRO A 68 11.50 3.74 15.92
N PRO A 69 11.01 2.63 16.49
CA PRO A 69 10.60 1.45 15.73
C PRO A 69 9.61 1.82 14.62
N MET A 70 9.79 1.22 13.44
CA MET A 70 9.00 1.55 12.25
C MET A 70 8.92 0.36 11.28
N ALA A 71 7.92 0.38 10.40
CA ALA A 71 7.70 -0.72 9.47
C ALA A 71 8.90 -0.92 8.53
N ALA A 72 9.11 -2.15 8.05
CA ALA A 72 10.23 -2.48 7.17
C ALA A 72 10.34 -1.56 5.94
N TYR A 73 9.20 -1.14 5.38
CA TYR A 73 9.14 -0.19 4.27
C TYR A 73 9.70 1.19 4.63
N GLU A 74 9.35 1.71 5.80
CA GLU A 74 9.83 3.01 6.30
C GLU A 74 11.34 2.97 6.55
N ARG A 75 11.84 1.89 7.16
CA ARG A 75 13.29 1.68 7.34
C ARG A 75 14.02 1.67 6.01
N ARG A 76 13.48 0.99 5.00
CA ARG A 76 14.05 0.96 3.65
C ARG A 76 14.16 2.36 3.03
N ILE A 77 13.16 3.22 3.23
CA ILE A 77 13.20 4.60 2.70
C ILE A 77 14.38 5.36 3.32
N ILE A 78 14.57 5.25 4.64
CA ILE A 78 15.68 5.91 5.34
C ILE A 78 17.03 5.39 4.85
N HIS A 79 17.18 4.06 4.75
CA HIS A 79 18.40 3.45 4.21
C HIS A 79 18.71 3.94 2.79
N LEU A 80 17.71 4.01 1.91
CA LEU A 80 17.90 4.47 0.54
C LEU A 80 18.21 5.97 0.45
N GLU A 81 17.54 6.79 1.26
CA GLU A 81 17.77 8.24 1.28
C GLU A 81 19.19 8.58 1.75
N LEU A 82 19.75 7.78 2.67
CA LEU A 82 21.10 7.99 3.21
C LEU A 82 22.20 7.17 2.53
N ALA A 83 21.86 6.25 1.61
CA ALA A 83 22.83 5.38 0.95
C ALA A 83 23.91 6.13 0.16
N GLY A 84 23.59 7.32 -0.36
CA GLY A 84 24.54 8.15 -1.13
C GLY A 84 25.44 9.05 -0.28
N ARG A 85 25.29 9.05 1.05
CA ARG A 85 26.07 9.90 1.95
C ARG A 85 27.34 9.18 2.40
N SER A 86 28.47 9.89 2.37
CA SER A 86 29.78 9.37 2.81
C SER A 86 30.14 9.75 4.24
N ASP A 87 29.34 10.57 4.90
CA ASP A 87 29.58 11.11 6.25
C ASP A 87 28.82 10.35 7.34
N VAL A 88 27.87 9.50 6.98
CA VAL A 88 27.07 8.66 7.88
C VAL A 88 26.86 7.25 7.34
N THR A 89 26.56 6.31 8.22
CA THR A 89 26.12 4.95 7.88
C THR A 89 24.83 4.61 8.63
N THR A 90 24.07 3.63 8.12
CA THR A 90 22.76 3.25 8.67
C THR A 90 22.66 1.75 8.87
N GLU A 91 22.04 1.33 9.97
CA GLU A 91 21.81 -0.09 10.29
C GLU A 91 20.42 -0.30 10.91
N SER A 92 19.74 -1.39 10.57
CA SER A 92 18.47 -1.78 11.20
C SER A 92 18.72 -2.78 12.35
N ILE A 93 18.46 -2.37 13.59
CA ILE A 93 18.76 -3.14 14.81
C ILE A 93 17.47 -3.49 15.56
N GLY A 94 17.48 -4.65 16.23
CA GLY A 94 16.36 -5.19 16.99
C GLY A 94 15.51 -6.16 16.17
N GLU A 95 14.51 -6.74 16.84
CA GLU A 95 13.54 -7.67 16.25
C GLU A 95 12.18 -6.98 16.08
N GLU A 96 11.37 -7.44 15.14
CA GLU A 96 10.00 -6.92 14.95
C GLU A 96 9.16 -7.19 16.22
N PRO A 97 8.37 -6.23 16.74
CA PRO A 97 8.04 -4.90 16.18
C PRO A 97 8.96 -3.75 16.63
N GLU A 98 9.95 -4.02 17.47
CA GLU A 98 10.86 -3.02 18.05
C GLU A 98 12.03 -2.65 17.12
N ARG A 99 12.04 -3.21 15.90
CA ARG A 99 13.12 -3.04 14.95
C ARG A 99 13.17 -1.60 14.43
N ARG A 100 14.35 -0.99 14.56
CA ARG A 100 14.57 0.44 14.31
C ARG A 100 15.83 0.69 13.49
N VAL A 101 15.92 1.87 12.88
CA VAL A 101 17.13 2.33 12.19
C VAL A 101 18.01 3.10 13.18
N VAL A 102 19.30 2.82 13.13
CA VAL A 102 20.36 3.57 13.81
C VAL A 102 21.21 4.26 12.76
N VAL A 103 21.39 5.56 12.92
CA VAL A 103 22.28 6.39 12.07
C VAL A 103 23.55 6.65 12.85
N ARG A 104 24.70 6.33 12.27
CA ARG A 104 26.02 6.48 12.90
C ARG A 104 26.91 7.38 12.04
N PRO A 105 27.85 8.13 12.65
CA PRO A 105 28.85 8.83 11.88
C PRO A 105 29.73 7.80 11.15
N TYR A 106 30.14 8.11 9.92
CA TYR A 106 31.13 7.30 9.22
C TYR A 106 32.51 7.50 9.88
N PRO A 107 33.28 6.42 10.12
CA PRO A 107 34.62 6.49 10.74
C PRO A 107 35.66 7.21 9.88
#